data_AF-A0AA45WNU3-F1
#
_entry.id   AF-A0AA45WNU3-F1
#
_cell.length_a   1.000
_cell.length_b   1.000
_cell.length_c   1.000
_cell.angle_alpha   90.00
_cell.angle_beta   90.00
_cell.angle_gamma   90.00
#
_symmetry.space_group_name_H-M   'P 1'
#
loop_
_entity.id
_entity.type
_entity.pdbx_description
1 polymer ?
#
loop_
_entity_poly.entity_id
_entity_poly.type
_entity_poly.pdbx_seq_one_letter_code
_entity_poly.pdbx_strand_id
1 'polypeptide(L)'
;MEEIYMPYDVVVSEDNKIVAVFEEDDYLLQELEREDTPFMVDVDVDFDEEEEEFYLLLSIYKGEVEIFIPFPYGESWDELLDSGELAIVVASKEVLEGQSDEEVKGYIVQFDEETLGFIEGAKRVIELLENAEE
;
A
#
# COMPACT_ATOMS: atom_id res chain seq x y z
N MET A 1 3.61 21.24 -5.67
CA MET A 1 4.55 20.48 -4.81
C MET A 1 3.88 19.13 -4.68
N GLU A 2 4.60 18.03 -4.92
CA GLU A 2 4.00 16.71 -4.66
C GLU A 2 3.67 16.60 -3.17
N GLU A 3 2.42 16.28 -2.87
CA GLU A 3 1.98 16.01 -1.50
C GLU A 3 2.03 14.51 -1.25
N ILE A 4 2.76 14.12 -0.21
CA ILE A 4 2.99 12.73 0.16
C ILE A 4 2.02 12.37 1.29
N TYR A 5 1.22 11.35 1.06
CA TYR A 5 0.28 10.79 2.03
C TYR A 5 0.77 9.42 2.48
N MET A 6 0.75 9.20 3.79
CA MET A 6 0.98 7.89 4.39
C MET A 6 -0.30 7.44 5.09
N PRO A 7 -0.65 6.15 5.00
CA PRO A 7 -1.79 5.63 5.73
C PRO A 7 -1.52 5.74 7.22
N TYR A 8 -2.56 6.03 8.01
CA TYR A 8 -2.43 5.93 9.47
C TYR A 8 -2.64 4.50 9.96
N ASP A 9 -3.23 3.63 9.14
CA ASP A 9 -3.40 2.21 9.42
C ASP A 9 -3.41 1.40 8.11
N VAL A 10 -2.92 0.17 8.20
CA VAL A 10 -2.91 -0.79 7.08
C VAL A 10 -3.40 -2.12 7.62
N VAL A 11 -4.50 -2.61 7.06
CA VAL A 11 -5.19 -3.80 7.56
C VAL A 11 -5.37 -4.84 6.46
N VAL A 12 -5.39 -6.11 6.84
CA VAL A 12 -5.78 -7.21 5.95
C VAL A 12 -7.27 -7.48 6.17
N SER A 13 -8.05 -7.39 5.09
CA SER A 13 -9.49 -7.72 5.12
C SER A 13 -9.74 -9.22 5.21
N GLU A 14 -10.99 -9.63 5.51
CA GLU A 14 -11.39 -11.04 5.56
C GLU A 14 -11.17 -11.80 4.24
N ASP A 15 -11.09 -11.08 3.12
CA ASP A 15 -10.82 -11.63 1.79
C ASP A 15 -9.32 -11.57 1.42
N ASN A 16 -8.42 -11.44 2.42
CA ASN A 16 -6.97 -11.33 2.25
C ASN A 16 -6.50 -10.16 1.38
N LYS A 17 -7.31 -9.09 1.30
CA LYS A 17 -6.91 -7.86 0.58
C LYS A 17 -6.27 -6.88 1.56
N ILE A 18 -5.15 -6.30 1.16
CA ILE A 18 -4.55 -5.18 1.88
C ILE A 18 -5.42 -3.93 1.69
N VAL A 19 -5.72 -3.27 2.80
CA VAL A 19 -6.48 -2.02 2.84
C VAL A 19 -5.64 -0.97 3.56
N ALA A 20 -5.21 0.06 2.82
CA ALA A 20 -4.52 1.23 3.36
C ALA A 20 -5.54 2.31 3.70
N VAL A 21 -5.51 2.79 4.94
CA VAL A 21 -6.51 3.68 5.51
C VAL A 21 -5.91 5.06 5.76
N PHE A 22 -6.56 6.07 5.20
CA PHE A 22 -6.13 7.46 5.24
C PHE A 22 -7.16 8.33 5.95
N GLU A 23 -6.68 9.35 6.67
CA GLU A 23 -7.57 10.37 7.21
C GLU A 23 -8.20 11.17 6.05
N GLU A 24 -9.38 11.71 6.30
CA GLU A 24 -10.07 12.53 5.31
C GLU A 24 -9.29 13.80 5.01
N ASP A 25 -8.98 13.97 3.73
CA ASP A 25 -8.32 15.15 3.19
C ASP A 25 -8.93 15.49 1.83
N ASP A 26 -9.40 16.73 1.70
CA ASP A 26 -10.11 17.20 0.51
C ASP A 26 -9.24 17.13 -0.76
N TYR A 27 -7.93 17.36 -0.63
CA TYR A 27 -7.01 17.35 -1.76
C TYR A 27 -6.67 15.92 -2.19
N LEU A 28 -6.42 15.02 -1.23
CA LEU A 28 -6.27 13.59 -1.51
C LEU A 28 -7.51 13.03 -2.24
N LEU A 29 -8.71 13.30 -1.70
CA LEU A 29 -9.96 12.86 -2.32
C LEU A 29 -10.12 13.42 -3.72
N GLN A 30 -9.88 14.71 -3.91
CA GLN A 30 -9.93 15.34 -5.22
C GLN A 30 -9.03 14.63 -6.23
N GLU A 31 -7.79 14.30 -5.88
CA GLU A 31 -6.85 13.65 -6.80
C GLU A 31 -7.19 12.18 -7.08
N LEU A 32 -7.68 11.44 -6.07
CA LEU A 32 -8.16 10.06 -6.22
C LEU A 32 -9.38 9.98 -7.15
N GLU A 33 -10.31 10.94 -7.08
CA GLU A 33 -11.52 11.00 -7.91
C GLU A 33 -11.29 11.41 -9.38
N ARG A 34 -10.08 11.88 -9.74
CA ARG A 34 -9.78 12.32 -11.12
C ARG A 34 -9.75 11.16 -12.09
N GLU A 35 -10.79 10.99 -12.89
CA GLU A 35 -10.87 9.90 -13.88
C GLU A 35 -9.86 10.00 -15.03
N ASP A 36 -9.30 11.19 -15.28
CA ASP A 36 -8.39 11.45 -16.40
C ASP A 36 -6.92 11.09 -16.11
N THR A 37 -6.59 10.77 -14.87
CA THR A 37 -5.23 10.39 -14.45
C THR A 37 -5.23 8.95 -13.93
N PRO A 38 -4.45 8.03 -14.51
CA PRO A 38 -4.36 6.67 -13.99
C PRO A 38 -3.58 6.63 -12.67
N PHE A 39 -3.76 5.56 -11.91
CA PHE A 39 -2.82 5.19 -10.85
C PHE A 39 -1.54 4.67 -11.50
N MET A 40 -0.39 5.15 -11.02
CA MET A 40 0.91 4.58 -11.37
C MET A 40 1.53 4.04 -10.10
N VAL A 41 2.10 2.84 -10.18
CA VAL A 41 2.69 2.16 -9.04
C VAL A 41 4.18 2.04 -9.28
N ASP A 42 4.97 2.37 -8.28
CA ASP A 42 6.39 2.11 -8.19
C ASP A 42 6.68 1.32 -6.93
N VAL A 43 7.63 0.38 -7.02
CA VAL A 43 7.93 -0.55 -5.95
C VAL A 43 9.43 -0.68 -5.79
N ASP A 44 9.88 -0.40 -4.57
CA ASP A 44 11.26 -0.57 -4.15
C ASP A 44 11.36 -1.54 -2.97
N VAL A 45 12.56 -2.05 -2.73
CA VAL A 45 12.88 -2.83 -1.53
C VAL A 45 14.08 -2.22 -0.85
N ASP A 46 13.96 -1.98 0.44
CA ASP A 46 15.03 -1.46 1.28
C ASP A 46 15.27 -2.36 2.50
N PHE A 47 16.44 -2.25 3.11
CA PHE A 47 16.78 -2.94 4.35
C PHE A 47 16.98 -1.92 5.45
N ASP A 48 16.15 -1.99 6.48
CA ASP A 48 16.29 -1.15 7.67
C ASP A 48 17.39 -1.75 8.57
N GLU A 49 18.52 -1.04 8.67
CA GLU A 49 19.65 -1.47 9.51
C GLU A 49 19.37 -1.38 11.01
N GLU A 50 18.40 -0.57 11.45
CA GLU A 50 18.05 -0.42 12.87
C GLU A 50 17.15 -1.56 13.35
N GLU A 51 16.15 -1.93 12.54
CA GLU A 51 15.23 -3.04 12.82
C GLU A 51 15.74 -4.40 12.31
N GLU A 52 16.83 -4.40 11.53
CA GLU A 52 17.40 -5.57 10.85
C GLU A 52 16.36 -6.31 9.97
N GLU A 53 15.51 -5.55 9.28
CA GLU A 53 14.33 -6.06 8.56
C GLU A 53 14.22 -5.47 7.13
N PHE A 54 13.76 -6.28 6.18
CA PHE A 54 13.48 -5.84 4.82
C PHE A 54 12.08 -5.20 4.71
N TYR A 55 11.98 -4.15 3.91
CA TYR A 55 10.73 -3.44 3.64
C TYR A 55 10.46 -3.36 2.15
N LEU A 56 9.20 -3.57 1.76
CA LEU A 56 8.67 -3.20 0.45
C LEU A 56 8.16 -1.77 0.55
N LEU A 57 8.70 -0.89 -0.26
CA LEU A 57 8.30 0.51 -0.32
C LEU A 57 7.40 0.68 -1.54
N LEU A 58 6.10 0.87 -1.30
CA LEU A 58 5.10 1.07 -2.34
C LEU A 58 4.81 2.56 -2.50
N SER A 59 5.13 3.12 -3.65
CA SER A 59 4.76 4.48 -4.04
C SER A 59 3.66 4.45 -5.10
N ILE A 60 2.51 5.03 -4.80
CA ILE A 60 1.36 5.12 -5.72
C ILE A 60 1.15 6.58 -6.09
N TYR A 61 1.33 6.89 -7.37
CA TYR A 61 1.17 8.24 -7.90
C TYR A 61 -0.20 8.40 -8.55
N LYS A 62 -0.88 9.49 -8.20
CA LYS A 62 -2.17 9.86 -8.78
C LYS A 62 -2.27 11.38 -8.89
N GLY A 63 -2.12 11.90 -10.11
CA GLY A 63 -2.13 13.34 -10.33
C GLY A 63 -0.93 14.02 -9.69
N GLU A 64 -1.16 14.87 -8.69
CA GLU A 64 -0.10 15.56 -7.94
C GLU A 64 0.17 14.96 -6.55
N VAL A 65 -0.46 13.84 -6.21
CA VAL A 65 -0.21 13.14 -4.93
C VAL A 65 0.61 11.87 -5.12
N GLU A 66 1.44 11.61 -4.12
CA GLU A 66 2.13 10.35 -3.89
C GLU A 66 1.56 9.73 -2.61
N ILE A 67 1.16 8.47 -2.71
CA ILE A 67 0.78 7.65 -1.55
C ILE A 67 1.93 6.69 -1.29
N PHE A 68 2.54 6.82 -0.12
CA PHE A 68 3.69 6.02 0.29
C PHE A 68 3.30 5.03 1.38
N ILE A 69 3.54 3.75 1.14
CA ILE A 69 3.14 2.66 2.04
C ILE A 69 4.33 1.69 2.21
N PRO A 70 4.99 1.68 3.39
CA PRO A 70 5.99 0.68 3.70
C PRO A 70 5.34 -0.61 4.21
N PHE A 71 5.80 -1.76 3.73
CA PHE A 71 5.38 -3.07 4.22
C PHE A 71 6.59 -3.85 4.74
N PRO A 72 6.63 -4.20 6.04
CA PRO A 72 7.65 -5.09 6.54
C PRO A 72 7.53 -6.45 5.83
N TYR A 73 8.68 -7.09 5.61
CA TYR A 73 8.76 -8.40 4.99
C TYR A 73 7.94 -9.43 5.79
N GLY A 74 7.10 -10.21 5.10
CA GLY A 74 6.25 -11.22 5.72
C GLY A 74 4.90 -11.38 5.03
N GLU A 75 3.85 -11.66 5.83
CA GLU A 75 2.48 -11.97 5.35
C GLU A 75 1.92 -10.88 4.43
N SER A 76 2.23 -9.61 4.68
CA SER A 76 1.72 -8.51 3.84
C SER A 76 2.18 -8.59 2.38
N TRP A 77 3.38 -9.12 2.12
CA TRP A 77 3.89 -9.32 0.77
C TRP A 77 3.18 -10.47 0.07
N ASP A 78 2.93 -11.57 0.80
CA ASP A 78 2.17 -12.71 0.30
C ASP A 78 0.75 -12.29 -0.09
N GLU A 79 0.14 -11.44 0.73
CA GLU A 79 -1.23 -10.99 0.52
C GLU A 79 -1.32 -10.03 -0.69
N LEU A 80 -0.31 -9.19 -0.90
CA LEU A 80 -0.20 -8.36 -2.12
C LEU A 80 -0.01 -9.23 -3.37
N LEU A 81 0.81 -10.28 -3.28
CA LEU A 81 1.06 -11.22 -4.40
C LEU A 81 -0.19 -12.03 -4.74
N ASP A 82 -0.91 -12.52 -3.73
CA ASP A 82 -2.09 -13.36 -3.90
C ASP A 82 -3.29 -12.55 -4.41
N SER A 83 -3.50 -11.35 -3.86
CA SER A 83 -4.61 -10.49 -4.26
C SER A 83 -4.35 -9.76 -5.58
N GLY A 84 -3.10 -9.36 -5.84
CA GLY A 84 -2.74 -8.53 -6.98
C GLY A 84 -3.29 -7.10 -6.91
N GLU A 85 -3.84 -6.70 -5.76
CA GLU A 85 -4.51 -5.40 -5.60
C GLU A 85 -4.37 -4.84 -4.18
N LEU A 86 -4.42 -3.51 -4.10
CA LEU A 86 -4.47 -2.75 -2.86
C LEU A 86 -5.74 -1.90 -2.85
N ALA A 87 -6.48 -1.95 -1.74
CA ALA A 87 -7.57 -1.01 -1.50
C ALA A 87 -7.04 0.24 -0.76
N ILE A 88 -7.39 1.42 -1.26
CA ILE A 88 -7.20 2.70 -0.57
C ILE A 88 -8.56 3.11 -0.02
N VAL A 89 -8.62 3.35 1.28
CA VAL A 89 -9.82 3.81 1.98
C VAL A 89 -9.55 5.16 2.62
N VAL A 90 -10.40 6.14 2.33
CA VAL A 90 -10.37 7.44 2.98
C VAL A 90 -11.58 7.53 3.90
N ALA A 91 -11.31 7.59 5.21
CA ALA A 91 -12.34 7.64 6.24
C ALA A 91 -11.80 8.25 7.54
N SER A 92 -12.64 9.03 8.22
CA SER A 92 -12.33 9.48 9.57
C SER A 92 -12.29 8.31 10.56
N LYS A 93 -11.52 8.45 11.65
CA LYS A 93 -11.47 7.45 12.73
C LYS A 93 -12.85 7.22 13.36
N GLU A 94 -13.67 8.27 13.46
CA GLU A 94 -15.03 8.17 14.00
C GLU A 94 -15.92 7.28 13.12
N VAL A 95 -15.76 7.33 11.79
CA VAL A 95 -16.46 6.43 10.85
C VAL A 95 -16.04 4.99 11.07
N LEU A 96 -14.73 4.71 11.18
CA LEU A 96 -14.25 3.35 11.41
C LEU A 96 -14.65 2.77 12.76
N GLU A 97 -14.77 3.61 13.79
CA GLU A 97 -15.26 3.22 15.10
C GLU A 97 -16.80 3.08 15.17
N GLY A 98 -17.51 3.34 14.06
CA GLY A 98 -18.98 3.29 13.99
C GLY A 98 -19.66 4.41 14.77
N GLN A 99 -18.95 5.52 15.01
CA GLN A 99 -19.42 6.71 15.72
C GLN A 99 -19.95 7.78 14.76
N SER A 100 -19.70 7.64 13.46
CA SER A 100 -20.22 8.51 12.39
C SER A 100 -20.85 7.66 11.27
N ASP A 101 -21.88 8.22 10.62
CA ASP A 101 -22.56 7.64 9.44
C ASP A 101 -22.02 8.24 8.12
N GLU A 102 -20.86 8.92 8.15
CA GLU A 102 -20.25 9.50 6.96
C GLU A 102 -19.86 8.42 5.94
N GLU A 103 -19.86 8.81 4.66
CA GLU A 103 -19.63 7.89 3.56
C GLU A 103 -18.13 7.55 3.45
N VAL A 104 -17.80 6.27 3.52
CA VAL A 104 -16.44 5.76 3.25
C VAL A 104 -16.16 5.78 1.75
N LYS A 105 -15.05 6.40 1.33
CA LYS A 105 -14.59 6.37 -0.06
C LYS A 105 -13.49 5.33 -0.23
N GLY A 106 -13.66 4.45 -1.21
CA GLY A 106 -12.75 3.33 -1.49
C GLY A 106 -12.31 3.31 -2.94
N TYR A 107 -11.02 3.05 -3.16
CA TYR A 107 -10.38 2.94 -4.46
C TYR A 107 -9.57 1.65 -4.52
N ILE A 108 -9.48 1.04 -5.69
CA ILE A 108 -8.68 -0.18 -5.89
C ILE A 108 -7.54 0.14 -6.84
N VAL A 109 -6.33 -0.17 -6.41
CA VAL A 109 -5.11 -0.10 -7.23
C VAL A 109 -4.74 -1.53 -7.59
N GLN A 110 -4.68 -1.82 -8.89
CA GLN A 110 -4.29 -3.13 -9.39
C GLN A 110 -2.83 -3.10 -9.81
N PHE A 111 -2.07 -4.12 -9.41
CA PHE A 111 -0.69 -4.27 -9.83
C PHE A 111 -0.61 -5.00 -11.15
N ASP A 112 0.32 -4.58 -12.01
CA ASP A 112 0.61 -5.31 -13.23
C ASP A 112 1.53 -6.52 -12.98
N GLU A 113 1.64 -7.39 -13.98
CA GLU A 113 2.45 -8.61 -13.89
C GLU A 113 3.95 -8.31 -13.64
N GLU A 114 4.44 -7.16 -14.11
CA GLU A 114 5.85 -6.75 -13.92
C GLU A 114 6.11 -6.38 -12.47
N THR A 115 5.23 -5.58 -11.88
CA THR A 115 5.25 -5.18 -10.46
C THR A 115 5.16 -6.40 -9.55
N LEU A 116 4.20 -7.30 -9.80
CA LEU A 116 4.05 -8.54 -9.03
C LEU A 116 5.27 -9.45 -9.19
N GLY A 117 5.81 -9.56 -10.40
CA GLY A 117 7.03 -10.33 -10.65
C GLY A 117 8.25 -9.77 -9.94
N PHE A 118 8.36 -8.44 -9.79
CA PHE A 118 9.40 -7.80 -9.00
C PHE A 118 9.28 -8.17 -7.52
N ILE A 119 8.08 -8.02 -6.92
CA ILE A 119 7.81 -8.35 -5.52
C ILE A 119 8.15 -9.82 -5.24
N GLU A 120 7.68 -10.75 -6.09
CA GLU A 120 7.96 -12.18 -5.96
C GLU A 120 9.47 -12.48 -6.06
N GLY A 121 10.15 -11.81 -7.00
CA GLY A 121 11.59 -11.92 -7.18
C GLY A 121 12.38 -11.45 -5.96
N ALA A 122 12.03 -10.30 -5.42
CA ALA A 122 12.65 -9.75 -4.22
C ALA A 122 12.42 -10.66 -3.00
N LYS A 123 11.19 -11.13 -2.80
CA LYS A 123 10.83 -12.07 -1.73
C LYS A 123 11.74 -13.30 -1.75
N ARG A 124 11.89 -13.93 -2.92
CA ARG A 124 12.76 -15.10 -3.10
C ARG A 124 14.23 -14.83 -2.79
N VAL A 125 14.73 -13.63 -3.11
CA VAL A 125 16.12 -13.26 -2.79
C VAL A 125 16.30 -13.14 -1.29
N ILE A 126 15.35 -12.50 -0.59
CA ILE A 126 15.36 -12.37 0.87
C ILE A 126 15.34 -13.76 1.52
N GLU A 127 14.42 -14.64 1.12
CA GLU A 127 14.36 -16.02 1.61
C GLU A 127 15.70 -16.76 1.42
N LEU A 128 16.40 -16.54 0.30
CA LEU A 128 17.71 -17.15 0.05
C LEU A 128 18.81 -16.59 0.95
N LEU A 129 18.75 -15.29 1.27
CA LEU A 129 19.71 -14.65 2.16
C LEU A 129 19.54 -15.16 3.59
N GLU A 130 18.31 -15.20 4.11
CA GLU A 130 17.99 -15.70 5.45
C GLU A 130 18.42 -17.17 5.62
N ASN A 131 18.13 -18.03 4.62
CA ASN A 131 18.52 -19.43 4.66
C ASN A 131 20.04 -19.67 4.49
N ALA A 132 20.81 -18.69 4.01
CA ALA A 132 22.26 -18.79 3.88
C ALA A 132 23.00 -18.49 5.19
N GLU A 133 22.32 -17.87 6.15
CA GLU A 133 22.86 -17.55 7.48
C GLU A 133 22.63 -18.66 8.52
N GLU A 134 21.81 -19.68 8.20
CA GLU A 134 21.62 -20.91 9.00
C GLU A 134 22.70 -21.98 8.76
#